data_AF-A0A1A2MZ96-F1
#
_entry.id   AF-A0A1A2MZ96-F1
#
_cell.length_a   1.000
_cell.length_b   1.000
_cell.length_c   1.000
_cell.angle_alpha   90.00
_cell.angle_beta   90.00
_cell.angle_gamma   90.00
#
_symmetry.space_group_name_H-M   'P 1'
#
loop_
_entity.id
_entity.type
_entity.pdbx_description
1 polymer ?
#
loop_
_entity_poly.entity_id
_entity_poly.type
_entity_poly.pdbx_seq_one_letter_code
_entity_poly.pdbx_strand_id
1 'polypeptide(L)'
;MAQFAMAGYQGPHVMGSICTDFDYDLLDAIRVADFDRVAAHSADELVANGDSEFLQGITLLGALPDGATPQALEYQPIYRALTGLWAAYWDLTT
;
A
#
# COMPACT_ATOMS: atom_id res chain seq x y z
N MET A 1 23.64 -11.91 -4.62
CA MET A 1 22.35 -11.29 -4.26
C MET A 1 22.17 -10.08 -5.15
N ALA A 2 21.14 -10.07 -5.98
CA ALA A 2 20.90 -8.97 -6.92
C ALA A 2 20.46 -7.72 -6.13
N GLN A 3 21.40 -6.82 -5.91
CA GLN A 3 21.16 -5.44 -5.53
C GLN A 3 20.56 -4.79 -6.79
N PHE A 4 19.22 -4.75 -6.88
CA PHE A 4 18.58 -3.94 -7.92
C PHE A 4 19.08 -2.50 -7.74
N ALA A 5 19.67 -1.98 -8.81
CA ALA A 5 20.61 -0.88 -8.76
C ALA A 5 19.93 0.44 -8.37
N MET A 6 20.14 0.87 -7.13
CA MET A 6 19.85 2.23 -6.63
C MET A 6 20.80 3.32 -7.18
N ALA A 7 21.66 2.99 -8.14
CA ALA A 7 22.73 3.88 -8.60
C ALA A 7 22.24 5.15 -9.34
N GLY A 8 20.95 5.24 -9.66
CA GLY A 8 20.33 6.40 -10.32
C GLY A 8 19.15 7.02 -9.56
N TYR A 9 18.87 6.63 -8.32
CA TYR A 9 17.70 7.14 -7.60
C TYR A 9 17.95 8.54 -7.02
N GLN A 10 17.22 9.54 -7.53
CA GLN A 10 17.14 10.90 -7.00
C GLN A 10 15.66 11.28 -6.79
N GLY A 11 15.04 10.71 -5.75
CA GLY A 11 13.70 11.08 -5.30
C GLY A 11 13.75 11.77 -3.93
N PRO A 12 12.84 12.71 -3.63
CA PRO A 12 12.60 13.09 -2.24
C PRO A 12 11.95 11.88 -1.55
N HIS A 13 12.34 11.63 -0.30
CA HIS A 13 11.86 10.52 0.54
C HIS A 13 12.56 9.17 0.22
N VAL A 14 13.43 8.82 1.18
CA VAL A 14 14.33 7.66 1.19
C VAL A 14 13.56 6.40 1.58
N MET A 15 14.06 5.22 1.21
CA MET A 15 13.84 3.97 1.96
C MET A 15 13.78 4.28 3.47
N GLY A 16 12.61 4.11 4.09
CA GLY A 16 12.33 4.54 5.46
C GLY A 16 11.65 5.92 5.59
N SER A 17 10.78 6.31 4.67
CA SER A 17 9.81 7.38 4.88
C SER A 17 8.41 6.79 5.05
N ILE A 18 7.64 7.29 6.00
CA ILE A 18 6.21 6.99 6.14
C ILE A 18 5.45 8.25 5.75
N CYS A 19 4.47 8.13 4.86
CA CYS A 19 3.51 9.18 4.57
C CYS A 19 2.13 8.75 5.09
N THR A 20 1.88 8.93 6.39
CA THR A 20 0.65 8.42 7.02
C THR A 20 -0.63 8.92 6.34
N ASP A 21 -0.62 10.14 5.81
CA ASP A 21 -1.77 10.70 5.09
C ASP A 21 -2.06 9.93 3.80
N PHE A 22 -1.01 9.50 3.08
CA PHE A 22 -1.13 8.67 1.90
C PHE A 22 -1.58 7.24 2.27
N ASP A 23 -1.00 6.65 3.32
CA ASP A 23 -1.39 5.34 3.82
C ASP A 23 -2.88 5.32 4.20
N TYR A 24 -3.36 6.32 4.94
CA TYR A 24 -4.78 6.41 5.32
C TYR A 24 -5.69 6.58 4.10
N ASP A 25 -5.26 7.31 3.08
CA ASP A 25 -6.03 7.49 1.84
C ASP A 25 -6.25 6.17 1.10
N LEU A 26 -5.18 5.37 0.97
CA LEU A 26 -5.23 4.02 0.41
C LEU A 26 -6.15 3.11 1.21
N LEU A 27 -6.03 3.13 2.54
CA LEU A 27 -6.83 2.29 3.43
C LEU A 27 -8.31 2.66 3.43
N ASP A 28 -8.63 3.95 3.29
CA ASP A 28 -10.00 4.42 3.15
C ASP A 28 -10.64 3.88 1.87
N ALA A 29 -9.90 3.83 0.76
CA ALA A 29 -10.34 3.22 -0.49
C ALA A 29 -10.56 1.70 -0.32
N ILE A 30 -9.63 0.99 0.33
CA ILE A 30 -9.77 -0.45 0.63
C ILE A 30 -11.01 -0.73 1.49
N ARG A 31 -11.28 0.11 2.49
CA ARG A 31 -12.40 -0.06 3.43
C ARG A 31 -13.76 -0.11 2.72
N VAL A 32 -13.89 0.63 1.63
CA VAL A 32 -15.13 0.71 0.83
C VAL A 32 -15.08 -0.06 -0.48
N ALA A 33 -14.05 -0.90 -0.67
CA ALA A 33 -13.79 -1.66 -1.90
C ALA A 33 -13.70 -0.79 -3.17
N ASP A 34 -13.22 0.45 -3.04
CA ASP A 34 -12.93 1.34 -4.17
C ASP A 34 -11.54 1.03 -4.73
N PHE A 35 -11.40 -0.15 -5.34
CA PHE A 35 -10.11 -0.63 -5.85
C PHE A 35 -9.68 0.08 -7.15
N ASP A 36 -10.61 0.74 -7.85
CA ASP A 36 -10.28 1.60 -8.98
C ASP A 36 -9.46 2.81 -8.52
N ARG A 37 -9.84 3.43 -7.39
CA ARG A 37 -9.06 4.49 -6.76
C ARG A 37 -7.68 3.98 -6.33
N VAL A 38 -7.61 2.79 -5.75
CA VAL A 38 -6.33 2.16 -5.37
C VAL A 38 -5.44 1.91 -6.61
N ALA A 39 -6.03 1.44 -7.72
CA ALA A 39 -5.32 1.16 -8.95
C ALA A 39 -4.92 2.41 -9.75
N ALA A 40 -5.51 3.57 -9.44
CA ALA A 40 -5.21 4.83 -10.10
C ALA A 40 -3.83 5.41 -9.71
N HIS A 41 -3.26 4.97 -8.58
CA HIS A 41 -1.94 5.43 -8.14
C HIS A 41 -0.83 4.92 -9.06
N SER A 42 0.08 5.82 -9.43
CA SER A 42 1.24 5.45 -10.25
C SER A 42 2.34 4.81 -9.40
N ALA A 43 3.20 3.99 -10.03
CA ALA A 43 4.36 3.44 -9.33
C ALA A 43 5.29 4.54 -8.78
N ASP A 44 5.44 5.65 -9.50
CA ASP A 44 6.25 6.80 -9.05
C ASP A 44 5.65 7.46 -7.81
N GLU A 45 4.32 7.58 -7.75
CA GLU A 45 3.60 8.13 -6.60
C GLU A 45 3.73 7.23 -5.37
N LEU A 46 3.59 5.91 -5.52
CA LEU A 46 3.81 4.94 -4.44
C LEU A 46 5.24 5.01 -3.91
N VAL A 47 6.24 5.05 -4.80
CA VAL A 47 7.66 5.15 -4.41
C VAL A 47 7.94 6.47 -3.69
N ALA A 48 7.37 7.58 -4.15
CA ALA A 48 7.55 8.89 -3.52
C ALA A 48 6.96 8.97 -2.09
N ASN A 49 5.99 8.11 -1.76
CA ASN A 49 5.37 8.05 -0.44
C ASN A 49 5.95 6.94 0.47
N GLY A 50 6.85 6.10 -0.04
CA GLY A 50 7.45 5.00 0.73
C GLY A 50 6.67 3.69 0.66
N ASP A 51 5.76 3.55 -0.31
CA ASP A 51 4.84 2.41 -0.46
C ASP A 51 5.17 1.52 -1.66
N SER A 52 6.45 1.36 -1.97
CA SER A 52 6.87 0.50 -3.09
C SER A 52 6.38 -0.95 -2.95
N GLU A 53 6.31 -1.43 -1.70
CA GLU A 53 5.81 -2.75 -1.33
C GLU A 53 4.30 -2.89 -1.57
N PHE A 54 3.55 -1.78 -1.57
CA PHE A 54 2.10 -1.77 -1.76
C PHE A 54 1.67 -2.18 -3.18
N LEU A 55 2.59 -2.20 -4.16
CA LEU A 55 2.34 -2.79 -5.48
C LEU A 55 1.86 -4.26 -5.39
N GLN A 56 2.34 -5.01 -4.39
CA GLN A 56 1.85 -6.37 -4.12
C GLN A 56 0.43 -6.34 -3.54
N GLY A 57 0.11 -5.33 -2.73
CA GLY A 57 -1.23 -5.05 -2.24
C GLY A 57 -2.21 -4.79 -3.38
N ILE A 58 -1.86 -3.95 -4.36
CA ILE A 58 -2.70 -3.69 -5.54
C ILE A 58 -3.00 -5.00 -6.29
N THR A 59 -2.00 -5.87 -6.45
CA THR A 59 -2.18 -7.18 -7.10
C THR A 59 -3.14 -8.07 -6.31
N LEU A 60 -3.02 -8.11 -4.98
CA LEU A 60 -3.95 -8.83 -4.10
C LEU A 60 -5.38 -8.30 -4.23
N LEU A 61 -5.56 -6.98 -4.15
CA LEU A 61 -6.86 -6.33 -4.20
C LEU A 61 -7.57 -6.57 -5.53
N GLY A 62 -6.84 -6.53 -6.64
CA GLY A 62 -7.37 -6.84 -7.97
C GLY A 62 -7.77 -8.32 -8.18
N ALA A 63 -7.38 -9.22 -7.26
CA ALA A 63 -7.80 -10.62 -7.28
C ALA A 63 -9.02 -10.90 -6.40
N LEU A 64 -9.47 -9.93 -5.60
CA LEU A 64 -10.66 -10.07 -4.78
C LEU A 64 -11.93 -10.01 -5.66
N PRO A 65 -13.03 -10.67 -5.25
CA PRO A 65 -14.32 -10.49 -5.89
C PRO A 65 -14.77 -9.03 -5.87
N ASP A 66 -15.51 -8.61 -6.90
CA ASP A 66 -16.06 -7.26 -6.98
C ASP A 66 -16.87 -6.90 -5.72
N GLY A 67 -16.56 -5.77 -5.11
CA GLY A 67 -17.23 -5.29 -3.89
C GLY A 67 -16.82 -5.98 -2.60
N ALA A 68 -15.77 -6.81 -2.60
CA ALA A 68 -15.27 -7.47 -1.38
C ALA A 68 -14.67 -6.46 -0.38
N THR A 69 -15.45 -6.11 0.64
CA THR A 69 -14.98 -5.28 1.76
C THR A 69 -14.32 -6.12 2.84
N PRO A 70 -13.24 -5.64 3.48
CA PRO A 70 -12.62 -6.36 4.58
C PRO A 70 -13.53 -6.40 5.81
N GLN A 71 -13.54 -7.52 6.53
CA GLN A 71 -14.18 -7.64 7.86
C GLN A 71 -13.33 -6.97 8.95
N ALA A 72 -12.02 -6.93 8.77
CA ALA A 72 -11.09 -6.19 9.60
C ALA A 72 -10.04 -5.51 8.73
N LEU A 73 -9.71 -4.27 9.05
CA LEU A 73 -8.66 -3.48 8.41
C LEU A 73 -7.99 -2.61 9.46
N GLU A 74 -6.74 -2.93 9.79
CA GLU A 74 -5.94 -2.28 10.82
C GLU A 74 -4.71 -1.64 10.21
N TYR A 75 -4.28 -0.54 10.80
CA TYR A 75 -3.06 0.16 10.42
C TYR A 75 -2.30 0.68 11.63
N GLN A 76 -0.98 0.53 11.59
CA GLN A 76 -0.08 1.03 12.61
C GLN A 76 1.17 1.65 11.98
N PRO A 77 1.42 2.96 12.19
CA PRO A 77 2.69 3.57 11.82
C PRO A 77 3.76 3.17 12.83
N ILE A 78 4.79 2.45 12.37
CA ILE A 78 5.91 2.02 13.21
C ILE A 78 7.09 2.97 12.94
N TYR A 79 7.01 4.18 13.48
CA TYR A 79 8.00 5.25 13.21
C TYR A 79 9.46 4.85 13.46
N ARG A 80 9.73 3.97 14.43
CA ARG A 80 11.10 3.48 14.71
C ARG A 80 11.65 2.53 13.62
N ALA A 81 10.75 1.84 12.94
CA ALA A 81 11.08 0.96 11.82
C ALA A 81 10.84 1.66 10.46
N LEU A 82 10.36 2.92 10.50
CA LEU A 82 10.09 3.74 9.32
C LEU A 82 9.20 3.02 8.29
N THR A 83 8.19 2.33 8.79
CA THR A 83 7.24 1.54 8.00
C THR A 83 5.81 1.75 8.50
N GLY A 84 4.87 1.84 7.57
CA GLY A 84 3.45 1.65 7.82
C GLY A 84 3.12 0.16 7.75
N LEU A 85 2.55 -0.40 8.81
CA LEU A 85 2.04 -1.76 8.80
C LEU A 85 0.52 -1.72 8.68
N TRP A 86 -0.02 -2.34 7.64
CA TRP A 86 -1.45 -2.59 7.54
C TRP A 86 -1.73 -4.09 7.52
N ALA A 87 -2.91 -4.47 8.00
CA ALA A 87 -3.39 -5.85 7.97
C ALA A 87 -4.89 -5.85 7.69
N ALA A 88 -5.32 -6.75 6.82
CA ALA A 88 -6.72 -6.86 6.44
C ALA A 88 -7.16 -8.32 6.37
N TYR A 89 -8.44 -8.56 6.66
CA TYR A 89 -9.07 -9.87 6.60
C TYR A 89 -10.35 -9.82 5.78
N TRP A 90 -10.46 -10.72 4.80
CA TRP A 90 -11.66 -11.00 4.05
C TRP A 90 -12.08 -12.44 4.29
N ASP A 91 -13.36 -12.65 4.57
CA ASP A 91 -13.98 -13.95 4.48
C ASP A 91 -14.59 -14.11 3.08
N LEU A 92 -14.02 -15.03 2.29
CA LEU A 92 -14.41 -15.28 0.91
C LEU A 92 -15.22 -16.57 0.77
N THR A 93 -15.71 -17.14 1.87
CA THR A 93 -16.43 -18.43 1.86
C THR A 93 -17.91 -18.33 1.45
N THR A 94 -18.36 -17.15 1.00
CA THR A 94 -19.71 -16.88 0.51
C THR A 94 -19.94 -17.32 -0.93
#